data_AF-A0AB34H0E7-F1
#
_entry.id   AF-A0AB34H0E7-F1
#
_cell.length_a   1.000
_cell.length_b   1.000
_cell.length_c   1.000
_cell.angle_alpha   90.00
_cell.angle_beta   90.00
_cell.angle_gamma   90.00
#
_symmetry.space_group_name_H-M   'P 1'
#
loop_
_entity.id
_entity.type
_entity.pdbx_description
1 polymer ?
#
loop_
_entity_poly.entity_id
_entity_poly.type
_entity_poly.pdbx_seq_one_letter_code
_entity_poly.pdbx_strand_id
1 'polypeptide(L)'
;MDKPIAKVRHYYHIEYFLLPDDGEPKKVDVVVFPALAKVFLDSGIKTIRPWQEGDKVWVSWTQSFNINVTKELLKKINFHKITLRLWDTKDKVSKKAKHYRLKPCGFLENAGSFGHVRRREGRPKSVCRPSATSLGSAEAGTHPRPVSQGTILGTGGL
;
A
#
# COMPACT_ATOMS: atom_id res chain seq x y z
N MET A 1 -33.30 19.25 -7.58
CA MET A 1 -32.02 19.95 -7.31
C MET A 1 -31.07 18.93 -6.69
N ASP A 2 -30.20 18.36 -7.50
CA ASP A 2 -29.18 17.43 -7.03
C ASP A 2 -28.14 18.25 -6.27
N LYS A 3 -28.11 18.08 -4.94
CA LYS A 3 -27.03 18.64 -4.12
C LYS A 3 -25.71 18.17 -4.72
N PRO A 4 -24.73 19.06 -4.98
CA PRO A 4 -23.42 18.60 -5.37
C PRO A 4 -22.99 17.62 -4.28
N ILE A 5 -22.75 16.37 -4.65
CA ILE A 5 -22.25 15.34 -3.74
C ILE A 5 -20.97 15.95 -3.19
N ALA A 6 -21.07 16.54 -1.99
CA ALA A 6 -19.93 16.98 -1.24
C ALA A 6 -19.02 15.76 -1.27
N LYS A 7 -17.76 15.94 -1.68
CA LYS A 7 -16.79 14.84 -1.76
C LYS A 7 -16.63 14.31 -0.34
N VAL A 8 -17.53 13.43 0.11
CA VAL A 8 -17.59 12.96 1.48
C VAL A 8 -16.34 12.12 1.64
N ARG A 9 -15.48 12.63 2.51
CA ARG A 9 -14.24 11.97 2.90
C ARG A 9 -14.41 11.62 4.35
N HIS A 10 -14.32 10.34 4.66
CA HIS A 10 -14.20 9.90 6.04
C HIS A 10 -12.72 9.88 6.41
N TYR A 11 -12.40 10.41 7.57
CA TYR A 11 -11.04 10.51 8.08
C TYR A 11 -10.96 9.63 9.32
N TYR A 12 -9.96 8.75 9.36
CA TYR A 12 -9.70 7.95 10.54
C TYR A 12 -8.23 8.09 10.92
N HIS A 13 -7.98 8.25 12.21
CA HIS A 13 -6.65 8.16 12.80
C HIS A 13 -6.62 6.95 13.72
N ILE A 14 -5.59 6.12 13.59
CA ILE A 14 -5.42 4.89 14.36
C ILE A 14 -4.05 4.97 15.04
N GLU A 15 -4.03 4.72 16.34
CA GLU A 15 -2.80 4.54 17.11
C GLU A 15 -2.79 3.16 17.79
N TYR A 16 -1.64 2.49 17.79
CA TYR A 16 -1.45 1.25 18.55
C TYR A 16 0.02 1.01 18.89
N PHE A 17 0.27 0.34 20.00
CA PHE A 17 1.60 -0.14 20.39
C PHE A 17 1.76 -1.58 19.92
N LEU A 18 2.68 -1.81 18.97
CA LEU A 18 2.89 -3.13 18.40
C LEU A 18 3.68 -4.01 19.38
N LEU A 19 4.72 -3.45 19.99
CA LEU A 19 5.58 -4.12 20.96
C LEU A 19 5.37 -3.53 22.37
N PRO A 20 5.64 -4.33 23.43
CA PRO A 20 5.45 -3.88 24.81
C PRO A 20 6.38 -2.74 25.23
N ASP A 21 7.55 -2.61 24.59
CA ASP A 21 8.56 -1.59 24.90
C ASP A 21 8.60 -0.47 23.83
N ASP A 22 7.58 -0.36 22.97
CA ASP A 22 7.49 0.72 21.98
C ASP A 22 7.38 2.07 22.71
N GLY A 23 8.39 2.95 22.53
CA GLY A 23 8.38 4.30 23.11
C GLY A 23 7.34 5.25 22.51
N GLU A 24 6.91 4.98 21.27
CA GLU A 24 5.86 5.73 20.59
C GLU A 24 4.89 4.78 19.88
N PRO A 25 3.58 5.11 19.83
CA PRO A 25 2.61 4.29 19.11
C PRO A 25 2.83 4.38 17.60
N LYS A 26 2.55 3.27 16.90
CA LYS A 26 2.38 3.26 15.46
C LYS A 26 1.15 4.07 15.10
N LYS A 27 1.27 4.90 14.06
CA LYS A 27 0.21 5.80 13.59
C LYS A 27 -0.20 5.42 12.18
N VAL A 28 -1.51 5.38 11.96
CA VAL A 28 -2.10 5.15 10.64
C VAL A 28 -3.22 6.15 10.41
N ASP A 29 -3.15 6.90 9.33
CA ASP A 29 -4.29 7.69 8.87
C ASP A 29 -4.98 6.98 7.72
N VAL A 30 -6.30 6.99 7.71
CA VAL A 30 -7.12 6.48 6.60
C VAL A 30 -8.01 7.61 6.10
N VAL A 31 -7.99 7.82 4.78
CA VAL A 31 -8.94 8.72 4.11
C VAL A 31 -9.76 7.89 3.14
N VAL A 32 -11.05 7.74 3.43
CA VAL A 32 -11.99 6.98 2.61
C VAL A 32 -12.71 7.94 1.67
N PHE A 33 -12.58 7.68 0.37
CA PHE A 33 -13.33 8.30 -0.71
C PHE A 33 -14.39 7.31 -1.23
N PRO A 34 -15.43 7.76 -1.96
CA PRO A 34 -16.48 6.86 -2.43
C PRO A 34 -16.02 5.61 -3.18
N ALA A 35 -14.91 5.69 -3.93
CA ALA A 35 -14.43 4.57 -4.74
C ALA A 35 -13.06 4.00 -4.35
N LEU A 36 -12.37 4.62 -3.38
CA LEU A 36 -11.03 4.21 -2.96
C LEU A 36 -10.74 4.70 -1.53
N ALA A 37 -9.85 4.01 -0.84
CA ALA A 37 -9.28 4.45 0.42
C ALA A 37 -7.77 4.69 0.26
N LYS A 38 -7.25 5.70 0.96
CA LYS A 38 -5.82 5.97 1.09
C LYS A 38 -5.42 5.71 2.54
N VAL A 39 -4.49 4.77 2.73
CA VAL A 39 -3.94 4.43 4.05
C VAL A 39 -2.53 4.97 4.12
N PHE A 40 -2.30 5.90 5.03
CA PHE A 40 -1.04 6.57 5.27
C PHE A 40 -0.34 5.86 6.43
N LEU A 41 0.74 5.17 6.10
CA LEU A 41 1.64 4.49 7.02
C LEU A 41 2.97 5.25 7.05
N ASP A 42 3.78 4.98 8.07
CA ASP A 42 5.17 5.48 8.11
C ASP A 42 5.97 5.00 6.88
N SER A 43 5.69 3.78 6.40
CA SER A 43 6.33 3.20 5.23
C SER A 43 5.83 3.75 3.89
N GLY A 44 4.81 4.61 3.87
CA GLY A 44 4.23 5.18 2.65
C GLY A 44 2.71 5.15 2.57
N ILE A 45 2.16 5.40 1.38
CA ILE A 45 0.72 5.48 1.16
C ILE A 45 0.26 4.25 0.37
N LYS A 46 -0.69 3.49 0.92
CA LYS A 46 -1.39 2.41 0.21
C LYS A 46 -2.71 2.93 -0.36
N THR A 47 -3.05 2.46 -1.55
CA THR A 47 -4.35 2.72 -2.20
C THR A 47 -5.12 1.42 -2.22
N ILE A 48 -6.35 1.44 -1.71
CA ILE A 48 -7.16 0.24 -1.52
C ILE A 48 -8.54 0.50 -2.10
N ARG A 49 -9.17 -0.51 -2.69
CA ARG A 49 -10.58 -0.43 -3.07
C ARG A 49 -11.45 -0.83 -1.87
N PRO A 50 -12.27 0.06 -1.32
CA PRO A 50 -13.26 -0.34 -0.33
C PRO A 50 -14.30 -1.24 -0.98
N TRP A 51 -14.96 -2.08 -0.18
CA TRP A 51 -16.13 -2.83 -0.62
C TRP A 51 -17.31 -2.53 0.29
N GLN A 52 -18.50 -2.56 -0.29
CA GLN A 52 -19.75 -2.41 0.47
C GLN A 52 -20.27 -3.78 0.86
N GLU A 53 -20.79 -3.87 2.08
CA GLU A 53 -21.48 -5.04 2.59
C GLU A 53 -22.66 -4.55 3.42
N GLY A 54 -23.86 -4.63 2.86
CA GLY A 54 -25.05 -4.02 3.44
C GLY A 54 -24.92 -2.51 3.56
N ASP A 55 -25.08 -1.99 4.78
CA ASP A 55 -24.97 -0.59 5.16
C ASP A 55 -23.53 -0.15 5.52
N LYS A 56 -22.56 -1.08 5.45
CA LYS A 56 -21.18 -0.85 5.87
C LYS A 56 -20.24 -0.74 4.69
N VAL A 57 -19.22 0.10 4.86
CA VAL A 57 -18.07 0.19 3.96
C VAL A 57 -16.85 -0.40 4.67
N TRP A 58 -16.26 -1.41 4.05
CA TRP A 58 -15.07 -2.07 4.56
C TRP A 58 -13.81 -1.58 3.85
N VAL A 59 -12.74 -1.43 4.63
CA VAL A 59 -11.39 -1.14 4.15
C VAL A 59 -10.45 -2.10 4.87
N SER A 60 -9.61 -2.81 4.12
CA SER A 60 -8.65 -3.76 4.68
C SER A 60 -7.30 -3.66 4.01
N TRP A 61 -6.23 -3.80 4.81
CA TRP A 61 -4.86 -3.89 4.35
C TRP A 61 -4.05 -4.80 5.25
N THR A 62 -2.98 -5.36 4.70
CA THR A 62 -1.97 -6.10 5.45
C THR A 62 -0.75 -5.23 5.71
N GLN A 63 -0.18 -5.32 6.92
CA GLN A 63 1.09 -4.70 7.27
C GLN A 63 2.01 -5.75 7.89
N SER A 64 3.24 -5.81 7.40
CA SER A 64 4.25 -6.75 7.84
C SER A 64 5.37 -5.99 8.55
N PHE A 65 5.87 -6.56 9.64
CA PHE A 65 6.94 -5.99 10.43
C PHE A 65 8.05 -7.03 10.60
N ASN A 66 9.29 -6.60 10.41
CA ASN A 66 10.46 -7.41 10.75
C ASN A 66 10.86 -7.07 12.19
N ILE A 67 10.72 -8.01 13.10
CA ILE A 67 11.00 -7.82 14.53
C ILE A 67 12.18 -8.71 14.91
N ASN A 68 13.20 -8.12 15.53
CA ASN A 68 14.30 -8.87 16.11
C ASN A 68 13.84 -9.48 17.45
N VAL A 69 13.88 -10.80 17.56
CA VAL A 69 13.41 -11.52 18.74
C VAL A 69 14.53 -11.68 19.75
N THR A 70 14.35 -11.10 20.94
CA THR A 70 15.25 -11.28 22.10
C THR A 70 14.56 -12.09 23.20
N LYS A 71 15.34 -12.67 24.12
CA LYS A 71 14.78 -13.42 25.27
C LYS A 71 13.86 -12.55 26.14
N GLU A 72 14.20 -11.27 26.29
CA GLU A 72 13.42 -10.32 27.07
C GLU A 72 12.09 -9.99 26.38
N LEU A 73 12.12 -9.75 25.06
CA LEU A 73 10.92 -9.52 24.27
C LEU A 73 9.96 -10.70 24.32
N LEU A 74 10.46 -11.94 24.22
CA LEU A 74 9.63 -13.16 24.30
C LEU A 74 8.85 -13.27 25.62
N LYS A 75 9.47 -12.88 26.74
CA LYS A 75 8.79 -12.90 28.05
C LYS A 75 7.66 -11.86 28.10
N LYS A 76 7.91 -10.67 27.57
CA LYS A 76 6.96 -9.55 27.61
C LYS A 76 5.81 -9.71 26.60
N ILE A 77 6.09 -10.19 25.39
CA ILE A 77 5.11 -10.29 24.31
C ILE A 77 3.97 -11.27 24.64
N ASN A 78 4.23 -12.31 25.45
CA ASN A 78 3.22 -13.28 25.88
C ASN A 78 2.06 -12.63 26.66
N PHE A 79 2.35 -11.54 27.38
CA PHE A 79 1.36 -10.82 28.18
C PHE A 79 0.97 -9.47 27.55
N HIS A 80 1.58 -9.10 26.43
CA HIS A 80 1.31 -7.83 25.76
C HIS A 80 -0.05 -7.88 25.05
N LYS A 81 -0.88 -6.87 25.31
CA LYS A 81 -2.14 -6.67 24.61
C LYS A 81 -2.02 -5.46 23.71
N ILE A 82 -2.15 -5.67 22.41
CA ILE A 82 -2.20 -4.57 21.45
C ILE A 82 -3.50 -3.80 21.69
N THR A 83 -3.36 -2.58 22.21
CA THR A 83 -4.49 -1.67 22.41
C THR A 83 -4.56 -0.70 21.24
N LEU A 84 -5.69 -0.68 20.55
CA LEU A 84 -5.95 0.20 19.42
C LEU A 84 -6.81 1.38 19.86
N ARG A 85 -6.40 2.59 19.47
CA ARG A 85 -7.17 3.82 19.64
C ARG A 85 -7.57 4.34 18.25
N LEU A 86 -8.85 4.64 18.09
CA LEU A 86 -9.44 5.10 16.83
C LEU A 86 -10.09 6.47 17.04
N TRP A 87 -9.84 7.39 16.12
CA TRP A 87 -10.56 8.65 15.99
C TRP A 87 -11.11 8.76 14.58
N ASP A 88 -12.30 9.32 14.44
CA ASP A 88 -13.00 9.56 13.17
C ASP A 88 -12.99 11.05 12.76
N THR A 89 -12.17 11.86 13.44
CA THR A 89 -12.12 13.31 13.24
C THR A 89 -10.98 13.73 12.31
N LYS A 90 -11.27 14.70 11.45
CA LYS A 90 -10.30 15.22 10.48
C LYS A 90 -9.13 15.93 11.15
N ASP A 91 -9.27 16.48 12.34
CA ASP A 91 -8.21 17.22 13.05
C ASP A 91 -7.12 16.31 13.61
N LYS A 92 -7.38 15.02 13.83
CA LYS A 92 -6.39 14.07 14.35
C LYS A 92 -5.45 13.53 13.29
N VAL A 93 -5.91 13.41 12.04
CA VAL A 93 -5.06 12.89 10.96
C VAL A 93 -3.89 13.84 10.64
N SER A 94 -2.80 13.29 10.09
CA SER A 94 -1.61 14.07 9.70
C SER A 94 -1.91 15.14 8.66
N LYS A 95 -1.06 16.18 8.58
CA LYS A 95 -1.16 17.23 7.55
C LYS A 95 -1.14 16.64 6.13
N LYS A 96 -0.39 15.56 5.92
CA LYS A 96 -0.28 14.83 4.65
C LYS A 96 -1.62 14.19 4.26
N ALA A 97 -2.28 13.51 5.19
CA ALA A 97 -3.59 12.91 4.97
C ALA A 97 -4.69 13.96 4.80
N LYS A 98 -4.71 15.00 5.65
CA LYS A 98 -5.68 16.11 5.61
C LYS A 98 -5.77 16.77 4.24
N HIS A 99 -4.61 17.09 3.67
CA HIS A 99 -4.50 17.84 2.41
C HIS A 99 -4.35 16.93 1.20
N TYR A 100 -4.47 15.61 1.35
CA TYR A 100 -4.34 14.69 0.24
C TYR A 100 -5.42 14.96 -0.81
N ARG A 101 -4.98 15.20 -2.04
CA ARG A 101 -5.85 15.39 -3.21
C ARG A 101 -5.64 14.22 -4.16
N LEU A 102 -6.73 13.59 -4.58
CA LEU A 102 -6.68 12.62 -5.66
C LEU A 102 -6.26 13.33 -6.94
N LYS A 103 -5.24 12.80 -7.61
CA LYS A 103 -4.93 13.25 -8.96
C LYS A 103 -6.09 12.85 -9.89
N PRO A 104 -6.56 13.70 -10.81
CA PRO A 104 -7.71 13.43 -11.68
C PRO A 104 -7.53 12.30 -12.72
N CYS A 105 -6.53 11.42 -12.60
CA CYS A 105 -6.25 10.46 -13.67
C CYS A 105 -7.31 9.34 -13.70
N GLY A 106 -8.23 9.42 -14.68
CA GLY A 106 -8.84 8.29 -15.39
C GLY A 106 -9.60 7.22 -14.60
N PHE A 107 -10.07 7.49 -13.37
CA PHE A 107 -10.80 6.47 -12.60
C PHE A 107 -12.29 6.35 -13.00
N LEU A 108 -12.76 7.15 -13.96
CA LEU A 108 -14.04 6.90 -14.61
C LEU A 108 -13.86 5.67 -15.50
N GLU A 109 -14.73 4.67 -15.35
CA GLU A 109 -14.73 3.39 -16.08
C GLU A 109 -13.73 2.33 -15.58
N ASN A 110 -13.93 1.81 -14.37
CA ASN A 110 -14.14 0.37 -14.27
C ASN A 110 -14.93 -0.03 -13.01
N ALA A 111 -16.25 0.21 -13.05
CA ALA A 111 -17.20 -0.33 -12.09
C ALA A 111 -17.75 -1.70 -12.53
N GLY A 112 -17.06 -2.44 -13.41
CA GLY A 112 -17.49 -3.74 -13.90
C GLY A 112 -16.36 -4.76 -13.93
N SER A 113 -16.53 -5.85 -13.20
CA SER A 113 -15.76 -7.09 -13.36
C SER A 113 -14.26 -7.03 -13.07
N PHE A 114 -13.88 -7.43 -11.84
CA PHE A 114 -12.70 -8.28 -11.68
C PHE A 114 -12.96 -9.28 -10.55
N GLY A 115 -13.53 -10.41 -10.95
CA GLY A 115 -13.81 -11.56 -10.11
C GLY A 115 -14.11 -12.78 -10.98
N HIS A 116 -13.20 -13.15 -11.87
CA HIS A 116 -13.19 -14.51 -12.41
C HIS A 116 -11.76 -14.95 -12.76
N VAL A 117 -11.27 -15.95 -12.05
CA VAL A 117 -10.13 -16.76 -12.48
C VAL A 117 -10.55 -17.47 -13.77
N ARG A 118 -9.77 -17.30 -14.85
CA ARG A 118 -9.38 -18.36 -15.79
C ARG A 118 -8.35 -17.86 -16.83
N ARG A 119 -7.24 -18.63 -16.85
CA ARG A 119 -6.34 -19.01 -17.94
C ARG A 119 -5.65 -17.93 -18.80
N ARG A 120 -4.35 -18.18 -19.04
CA ARG A 120 -3.47 -17.59 -20.07
C ARG A 120 -4.26 -17.49 -21.40
N GLU A 121 -4.23 -16.36 -22.11
CA GLU A 121 -3.13 -15.93 -22.99
C GLU A 121 -3.51 -14.57 -23.63
N GLY A 122 -2.51 -13.73 -23.98
CA GLY A 122 -2.70 -12.58 -24.89
C GLY A 122 -2.42 -11.18 -24.31
N ARG A 123 -1.35 -10.56 -24.81
CA ARG A 123 -0.84 -9.17 -24.63
C ARG A 123 -1.83 -8.07 -24.23
N PRO A 124 -1.33 -7.07 -23.47
CA PRO A 124 -1.68 -5.67 -23.69
C PRO A 124 -0.46 -4.80 -24.02
N LYS A 125 -0.57 -4.00 -25.09
CA LYS A 125 0.28 -2.82 -25.33
C LYS A 125 -0.43 -1.59 -24.75
N SER A 126 0.16 -0.98 -23.73
CA SER A 126 0.19 0.49 -23.54
C SER A 126 1.05 0.79 -22.30
N VAL A 127 2.34 1.05 -22.51
CA VAL A 127 3.23 1.55 -21.47
C VAL A 127 3.12 3.06 -21.44
N CYS A 128 2.68 3.62 -20.31
CA CYS A 128 2.87 5.03 -20.02
C CYS A 128 4.38 5.30 -19.90
N ARG A 129 4.94 6.04 -20.87
CA ARG A 129 6.31 6.57 -20.79
C ARG A 129 6.42 7.56 -19.63
N PRO A 130 7.42 7.44 -18.73
CA PRO A 130 7.84 8.57 -17.90
C PRO A 130 8.61 9.56 -18.77
N SER A 131 8.25 10.84 -18.68
CA SER A 131 9.01 11.93 -19.30
C SER A 131 10.40 12.02 -18.68
N ALA A 132 11.44 11.84 -19.49
CA ALA A 132 12.82 12.08 -19.09
C ALA A 132 13.14 13.57 -19.22
N THR A 133 13.57 14.18 -18.11
CA THR A 133 14.29 15.45 -18.11
C THR A 133 15.74 15.17 -18.52
N SER A 134 16.20 15.80 -19.59
CA SER A 134 17.56 15.70 -20.12
C SER A 134 18.55 16.56 -19.32
N LEU A 135 19.78 16.04 -19.15
CA LEU A 135 21.11 16.68 -19.07
C LEU A 135 22.00 15.71 -18.26
N GLY A 136 23.17 15.21 -18.67
CA GLY A 136 24.02 15.38 -19.84
C GLY A 136 25.30 14.52 -19.66
N SER A 137 26.07 14.43 -20.75
CA SER A 137 27.51 14.13 -20.84
C SER A 137 28.06 12.69 -20.80
N ALA A 138 28.94 12.46 -21.81
CA ALA A 138 30.08 11.52 -21.92
C ALA A 138 29.77 10.01 -21.99
N GLU A 139 30.46 9.16 -22.75
CA GLU A 139 31.60 9.23 -23.67
C GLU A 139 31.57 7.94 -24.52
N ALA A 140 32.25 7.93 -25.66
CA ALA A 140 32.36 6.76 -26.55
C ALA A 140 33.38 5.73 -25.99
N GLY A 141 33.05 4.44 -26.05
CA GLY A 141 33.98 3.38 -25.66
C GLY A 141 33.53 1.99 -26.12
N THR A 142 34.33 1.37 -26.97
CA THR A 142 34.15 0.09 -27.66
C THR A 142 34.14 -1.13 -26.73
N HIS A 143 33.35 -2.15 -27.11
CA HIS A 143 33.26 -3.56 -26.65
C HIS A 143 34.60 -4.27 -26.31
N PRO A 144 34.63 -5.42 -25.54
CA PRO A 144 33.79 -6.61 -25.77
C PRO A 144 33.35 -7.49 -24.57
N ARG A 145 32.47 -8.48 -24.90
CA ARG A 145 31.95 -9.61 -24.08
C ARG A 145 33.07 -10.52 -23.52
N PRO A 146 32.80 -11.28 -22.44
CA PRO A 146 32.46 -12.74 -22.54
C PRO A 146 31.46 -13.17 -21.43
N VAL A 147 30.92 -14.39 -21.22
CA VAL A 147 30.79 -15.71 -21.87
C VAL A 147 29.65 -16.41 -21.09
N SER A 148 28.85 -17.22 -21.78
CA SER A 148 27.82 -18.07 -21.17
C SER A 148 28.41 -19.39 -20.66
N GLN A 149 28.06 -19.82 -19.43
CA GLN A 149 27.93 -21.22 -18.97
C GLN A 149 26.99 -21.16 -17.74
N GLY A 150 26.03 -22.03 -17.45
CA GLY A 150 25.64 -23.36 -17.91
C GLY A 150 24.87 -24.00 -16.73
N THR A 151 23.63 -24.40 -16.95
CA THR A 151 22.73 -25.06 -15.99
C THR A 151 23.23 -26.45 -15.60
N ILE A 152 23.07 -26.87 -14.32
CA ILE A 152 22.86 -28.29 -13.99
C ILE A 152 21.75 -28.41 -12.91
N LEU A 153 20.66 -29.08 -13.30
CA LEU A 153 19.67 -29.70 -12.40
C LEU A 153 20.26 -31.01 -11.85
N GLY A 154 20.04 -31.28 -10.56
CA GLY A 154 20.29 -32.58 -9.95
C GLY A 154 19.04 -33.10 -9.24
N THR A 155 18.32 -34.02 -9.89
CA THR A 155 17.38 -34.97 -9.28
C THR A 155 18.15 -36.23 -8.88
N GLY A 156 17.83 -36.83 -7.74
CA GLY A 156 18.30 -38.16 -7.38
C GLY A 156 17.88 -38.53 -5.96
N GLY A 157 16.91 -39.43 -5.86
CA GLY A 157 16.43 -39.99 -4.60
C GLY A 157 17.25 -41.19 -4.12
N LEU A 158 16.94 -41.57 -2.88
CA LEU A 158 16.94 -42.92 -2.33
C LEU A 158 15.97 -42.91 -1.15
#